data_AF-A0A839UMQ5-F1
#
_entry.id   AF-A0A839UMQ5-F1
#
_cell.length_a   1.000
_cell.length_b   1.000
_cell.length_c   1.000
_cell.angle_alpha   90.00
_cell.angle_beta   90.00
_cell.angle_gamma   90.00
#
_symmetry.space_group_name_H-M   'P 1'
#
loop_
_entity.id
_entity.type
_entity.pdbx_description
1 polymer ?
#
loop_
_entity_poly.entity_id
_entity_poly.type
_entity_poly.pdbx_seq_one_letter_code
_entity_poly.pdbx_strand_id
1 'polypeptide(L)'
;MSKLQLFLDLLKRHYQAPLSQAFAQFKLGAMVFFVGMVLVYMAQQLIDPSLRQEAFTLAGLLLAGLGFIMAMGAHLRMLISRLWHFFRPDDRNHSR
;
A
#
# COMPACT_ATOMS: atom_id res chain seq x y z
N MET A 1 34.11 3.65 -0.63
CA MET A 1 32.70 3.98 -0.33
C MET A 1 32.09 2.85 0.48
N SER A 2 31.56 3.15 1.67
CA SER A 2 30.99 2.13 2.58
C SER A 2 29.66 1.60 2.04
N LYS A 3 29.44 0.28 2.07
CA LYS A 3 28.19 -0.40 1.67
C LYS A 3 26.96 0.18 2.40
N LEU A 4 27.16 0.73 3.60
CA LEU A 4 26.14 1.39 4.40
C LEU A 4 25.62 2.68 3.74
N GLN A 5 26.50 3.48 3.14
CA GLN A 5 26.10 4.71 2.45
C GLN A 5 25.35 4.40 1.16
N LEU A 6 25.79 3.38 0.42
CA LEU A 6 25.07 2.90 -0.77
C LEU A 6 23.65 2.46 -0.44
N PHE A 7 23.47 1.71 0.67
CA PHE A 7 22.16 1.27 1.14
C PHE A 7 21.25 2.44 1.54
N LEU A 8 21.80 3.43 2.26
CA LEU A 8 21.07 4.64 2.64
C LEU A 8 20.65 5.49 1.44
N ASP A 9 21.51 5.59 0.42
CA ASP A 9 21.20 6.32 -0.81
C ASP A 9 20.15 5.62 -1.67
N LEU A 10 20.19 4.28 -1.74
CA LEU A 10 19.14 3.47 -2.37
C LEU A 10 17.79 3.65 -1.66
N LEU A 11 17.79 3.67 -0.33
CA LEU A 11 16.58 3.90 0.48
C LEU A 11 16.00 5.30 0.22
N LYS A 12 16.84 6.33 0.23
CA LYS A 12 16.44 7.72 -0.05
C LYS A 12 15.84 7.85 -1.44
N ARG A 13 16.47 7.25 -2.46
CA ARG A 13 15.99 7.32 -3.84
C ARG A 13 14.67 6.59 -4.03
N HIS A 14 14.44 5.49 -3.32
CA HIS A 14 13.16 4.78 -3.30
C HIS A 14 12.04 5.59 -2.62
N TYR A 15 12.39 6.39 -1.60
CA TYR A 15 11.46 7.25 -0.86
C TYR A 15 11.15 8.60 -1.52
N GLN A 16 11.94 9.03 -2.49
CA GLN A 16 11.70 10.24 -3.28
C GLN A 16 10.68 10.06 -4.41
N ALA A 17 10.06 8.88 -4.54
CA ALA A 17 9.01 8.66 -5.52
C ALA A 17 7.82 9.60 -5.27
N PRO A 18 7.24 10.24 -6.30
CA PRO A 18 6.24 11.27 -6.12
C PRO A 18 5.01 10.74 -5.36
N LEU A 19 4.53 11.53 -4.40
CA LEU A 19 3.39 11.18 -3.55
C LEU A 19 2.14 10.82 -4.37
N SER A 20 1.96 11.46 -5.54
CA SER A 20 0.88 11.17 -6.48
C SER A 20 0.90 9.73 -7.00
N GLN A 21 2.08 9.17 -7.28
CA GLN A 21 2.22 7.77 -7.71
C GLN A 21 1.92 6.81 -6.56
N ALA A 22 2.40 7.11 -5.35
CA ALA A 22 2.09 6.31 -4.17
C ALA A 22 0.57 6.29 -3.89
N PHE A 23 -0.07 7.45 -4.00
CA PHE A 23 -1.51 7.57 -3.80
C PHE A 23 -2.32 6.85 -4.89
N ALA A 24 -1.88 6.90 -6.15
CA ALA A 24 -2.52 6.13 -7.23
C ALA A 24 -2.43 4.62 -6.98
N GLN A 25 -1.26 4.13 -6.55
CA GLN A 25 -1.07 2.72 -6.19
C GLN A 25 -1.91 2.31 -4.97
N PHE A 26 -2.04 3.19 -3.97
CA PHE A 26 -2.93 2.97 -2.84
C PHE A 26 -4.39 2.83 -3.27
N LYS A 27 -4.90 3.75 -4.11
CA LYS A 27 -6.28 3.68 -4.61
C LYS A 27 -6.54 2.39 -5.38
N LEU A 28 -5.60 2.01 -6.26
CA LEU A 28 -5.73 0.77 -7.03
C LEU A 28 -5.73 -0.46 -6.12
N GLY A 29 -4.80 -0.52 -5.14
CA GLY A 29 -4.78 -1.59 -4.15
C GLY A 29 -6.07 -1.66 -3.34
N ALA A 30 -6.59 -0.51 -2.90
CA ALA A 30 -7.85 -0.44 -2.17
C ALA A 30 -9.04 -0.91 -3.02
N MET A 31 -9.12 -0.51 -4.30
CA MET A 31 -10.16 -0.99 -5.21
C MET A 31 -10.11 -2.51 -5.37
N VAL A 32 -8.93 -3.08 -5.63
CA VAL A 32 -8.75 -4.53 -5.75
C VAL A 32 -9.11 -5.25 -4.44
N PHE A 33 -8.72 -4.69 -3.30
CA PHE A 33 -9.07 -5.23 -1.98
C PHE A 33 -10.59 -5.32 -1.79
N PHE A 34 -11.30 -4.21 -2.04
CA PHE A 34 -12.75 -4.16 -1.89
C PHE A 34 -13.46 -5.08 -2.88
N VAL A 35 -12.99 -5.19 -4.12
CA VAL A 35 -13.52 -6.16 -5.09
C VAL A 35 -13.37 -7.59 -4.58
N GLY A 36 -12.19 -7.94 -4.02
CA GLY A 36 -11.98 -9.24 -3.39
C GLY A 36 -12.94 -9.50 -2.22
N MET A 37 -13.14 -8.50 -1.35
CA MET A 37 -14.08 -8.57 -0.23
C MET A 37 -15.53 -8.74 -0.68
N VAL A 38 -15.96 -8.02 -1.72
CA VAL A 38 -17.31 -8.16 -2.30
C VAL A 38 -17.49 -9.57 -2.86
N LEU A 39 -16.46 -10.14 -3.50
CA LEU A 39 -16.53 -11.49 -4.04
C LEU A 39 -16.64 -12.56 -2.94
N VAL A 40 -15.90 -12.39 -1.83
CA VAL A 40 -16.06 -13.23 -0.64
C VAL A 40 -17.48 -13.11 -0.07
N TYR A 41 -17.98 -11.88 0.09
CA TYR A 41 -19.33 -11.65 0.59
C TYR A 41 -20.40 -12.30 -0.31
N MET A 42 -20.28 -12.14 -1.62
CA MET A 42 -21.18 -12.76 -2.59
C MET A 42 -21.13 -14.28 -2.53
N ALA A 43 -19.93 -14.88 -2.44
CA ALA A 43 -19.80 -16.33 -2.31
C ALA A 43 -20.51 -16.84 -1.06
N GLN A 44 -20.39 -16.12 0.07
CA GLN A 44 -21.04 -16.51 1.32
C GLN A 44 -22.57 -16.34 1.29
N GLN A 45 -23.09 -15.35 0.56
CA GLN A 45 -24.51 -14.99 0.60
C GLN A 45 -25.36 -15.60 -0.52
N LEU A 46 -24.78 -15.84 -1.71
CA LEU A 46 -25.51 -16.19 -2.93
C LEU A 46 -25.27 -17.63 -3.40
N ILE A 47 -24.27 -18.31 -2.84
CA ILE A 47 -23.91 -19.67 -3.24
C ILE A 47 -24.18 -20.60 -2.06
N ASP A 48 -24.97 -21.64 -2.29
CA ASP A 48 -25.23 -22.66 -1.29
C ASP A 48 -23.93 -23.38 -0.87
N PRO A 49 -23.85 -23.86 0.39
CA PRO A 49 -22.70 -24.59 0.91
C PRO A 49 -22.24 -25.71 -0.02
N SER A 50 -21.09 -25.50 -0.67
CA SER A 50 -20.56 -26.39 -1.70
C SER A 50 -19.08 -26.11 -2.00
N LEU A 51 -18.40 -27.08 -2.62
CA LEU A 51 -17.02 -26.90 -3.11
C LEU A 51 -16.87 -25.68 -4.05
N ARG A 52 -17.95 -25.33 -4.77
CA ARG A 52 -17.98 -24.12 -5.60
C ARG A 52 -17.87 -22.86 -4.74
N GLN A 53 -18.64 -22.79 -3.65
CA GLN A 53 -18.59 -21.66 -2.72
C GLN A 53 -17.18 -21.46 -2.15
N GLU A 54 -16.53 -22.54 -1.76
CA GLU A 54 -15.16 -22.51 -1.22
C GLU A 54 -14.17 -21.99 -2.26
N ALA A 55 -14.25 -22.45 -3.51
CA ALA A 55 -13.38 -21.98 -4.60
C ALA A 55 -13.55 -20.48 -4.88
N PHE A 56 -14.79 -19.98 -4.91
CA PHE A 56 -15.05 -18.54 -5.06
C PHE A 56 -14.55 -17.74 -3.85
N THR A 57 -14.79 -18.25 -2.64
CA THR A 57 -14.29 -17.62 -1.40
C THR A 57 -12.77 -17.51 -1.41
N LEU A 58 -12.06 -18.58 -1.83
CA LEU A 58 -10.61 -18.59 -1.97
C LEU A 58 -10.12 -17.59 -3.01
N ALA A 59 -10.77 -17.52 -4.18
CA ALA A 59 -10.44 -16.54 -5.20
C ALA A 59 -10.60 -15.09 -4.69
N GLY A 60 -11.69 -14.83 -3.95
CA GLY A 60 -11.94 -13.53 -3.33
C GLY A 60 -10.89 -13.17 -2.27
N LEU A 61 -10.49 -14.15 -1.45
CA LEU A 61 -9.42 -13.99 -0.47
C LEU A 61 -8.07 -13.67 -1.10
N LEU A 62 -7.72 -14.33 -2.22
CA LEU A 62 -6.48 -14.03 -2.94
C LEU A 62 -6.48 -12.62 -3.51
N LEU A 63 -7.59 -12.20 -4.13
CA LEU A 63 -7.74 -10.83 -4.63
C LEU A 63 -7.68 -9.80 -3.51
N ALA A 64 -8.39 -10.05 -2.40
CA ALA A 64 -8.35 -9.20 -1.23
C ALA A 64 -6.92 -9.10 -0.67
N GLY A 65 -6.24 -10.23 -0.48
CA GLY A 65 -4.87 -10.27 0.02
C GLY A 65 -3.90 -9.47 -0.85
N LEU A 66 -3.96 -9.63 -2.17
CA LEU A 66 -3.12 -8.86 -3.11
C LEU A 66 -3.43 -7.36 -3.05
N GLY A 67 -4.71 -6.99 -3.07
CA GLY A 67 -5.16 -5.60 -2.92
C GLY A 67 -4.66 -4.97 -1.62
N PHE A 68 -4.75 -5.72 -0.51
CA PHE A 68 -4.29 -5.29 0.79
C PHE A 68 -2.78 -5.04 0.83
N ILE A 69 -1.97 -5.97 0.31
CA ILE A 69 -0.51 -5.81 0.27
C ILE A 69 -0.12 -4.58 -0.56
N MET A 70 -0.75 -4.38 -1.72
CA MET A 70 -0.52 -3.19 -2.55
C MET A 70 -0.92 -1.90 -1.84
N ALA A 71 -2.12 -1.87 -1.23
CA ALA A 71 -2.61 -0.70 -0.51
C ALA A 71 -1.74 -0.37 0.70
N MET A 72 -1.40 -1.36 1.53
CA MET A 72 -0.58 -1.17 2.72
C MET A 72 0.85 -0.75 2.37
N GLY A 73 1.47 -1.35 1.34
CA GLY A 73 2.79 -0.91 0.88
C GLY A 73 2.79 0.55 0.45
N ALA A 74 1.78 0.97 -0.31
CA ALA A 74 1.63 2.36 -0.74
C ALA A 74 1.33 3.29 0.44
N HIS A 75 0.48 2.87 1.39
CA HIS A 75 0.15 3.63 2.59
C HIS A 75 1.38 3.90 3.46
N LEU A 76 2.19 2.86 3.69
CA LEU A 76 3.43 2.98 4.47
C LEU A 76 4.41 3.95 3.81
N ARG A 77 4.52 3.90 2.47
CA ARG A 77 5.36 4.83 1.70
C ARG A 77 4.91 6.29 1.86
N MET A 78 3.60 6.53 1.83
CA MET A 78 3.04 7.86 2.07
C MET A 78 3.26 8.35 3.50
N LEU A 79 3.13 7.47 4.49
CA LEU A 79 3.29 7.79 5.90
C LEU A 79 4.75 8.19 6.21
N ILE A 80 5.72 7.40 5.72
CA ILE A 80 7.14 7.69 5.93
C ILE A 80 7.57 8.95 5.17
N SER A 81 7.03 9.22 3.98
CA SER A 81 7.26 10.49 3.26
C SER A 81 6.82 11.70 4.09
N ARG A 82 5.66 11.65 4.74
CA ARG A 82 5.18 12.73 5.62
C ARG A 82 6.06 12.89 6.85
N LEU A 83 6.42 11.79 7.51
CA LEU A 83 7.31 11.83 8.67
C LEU A 83 8.65 12.46 8.31
N TRP A 84 9.22 12.12 7.15
CA TRP A 84 10.51 12.68 6.74
C TRP A 84 10.44 14.18 6.45
N HIS A 85 9.34 14.67 5.89
CA HIS A 85 9.11 16.11 5.74
C HIS A 85 8.93 16.81 7.10
N PHE A 86 8.27 16.16 8.06
CA PHE A 86 8.03 16.72 9.38
C PHE A 86 9.30 16.83 10.25
N PHE A 87 10.18 15.82 10.18
CA PHE A 87 11.42 15.79 10.95
C PHE A 87 12.56 16.61 10.34
N ARG A 88 12.39 17.16 9.13
CA ARG A 88 13.38 18.08 8.55
C ARG A 88 13.17 19.46 9.18
N PRO A 89 14.10 19.96 10.01
CA PRO A 89 13.98 21.30 10.58
C PRO A 89 13.88 22.31 9.43
N ASP A 90 12.88 23.19 9.48
CA ASP A 90 12.82 24.33 8.58
C ASP A 90 13.94 25.29 9.01
N ASP A 91 15.06 25.30 8.28
CA ASP A 91 16.16 26.27 8.43
C ASP A 91 15.70 27.68 7.95
N ARG A 92 14.52 28.12 8.38
CA ARG A 92 13.93 29.42 8.03
C ARG A 92 13.55 30.19 9.28
N ASN A 93 14.58 30.65 10.00
CA ASN A 93 14.65 32.00 10.56
C ASN A 93 15.85 32.10 11.50
N HIS A 94 16.84 32.92 11.13
CA HIS A 94 17.49 33.91 12.01
C HIS A 94 18.28 34.89 11.12
N SER A 95 17.56 35.72 10.38
CA SER A 95 18.05 36.99 9.85
C SER A 95 17.04 38.07 10.24
N ARG A 96 17.14 38.50 11.50
CA ARG A 96 16.70 39.80 11.97
C ARG A 96 17.92 40.54 12.47
#